data_AF-K1KXH8-F1
#
_entry.id   AF-K1KXH8-F1
#
_cell.length_a   1.000
_cell.length_b   1.000
_cell.length_c   1.000
_cell.angle_alpha   90.00
_cell.angle_beta   90.00
_cell.angle_gamma   90.00
#
_symmetry.space_group_name_H-M   'P 1'
#
loop_
_entity.id
_entity.type
_entity.pdbx_description
1 polymer ?
#
loop_
_entity_poly.entity_id
_entity_poly.type
_entity_poly.pdbx_seq_one_letter_code
_entity_poly.pdbx_strand_id
1 'polypeptide(L)'
;MVKLIDWATTGTEQQLYASPEARNEEIAALAALPRVELVENFRQAAEYFAEQTERLSGDLAVDEVNLHGKIIPATSIIALRIAEIVVHHHDLDTAWTIEEADPDSQLNAVEAAVRTMRAKDAPGMTLLTEEGDEWVIGNGDLRVRSDREGLIEWLARGQVRYIEADGRLPVLPTW
;
A
#
# COMPACT_ATOMS: atom_id res chain seq x y z
N MET A 1 -0.25 10.76 5.35
CA MET A 1 -0.54 10.93 3.90
C MET A 1 -1.01 12.34 3.53
N VAL A 2 -1.65 13.12 4.42
CA VAL A 2 -2.04 14.52 4.14
C VAL A 2 -0.89 15.37 3.59
N LYS A 3 0.33 15.22 4.11
CA LYS A 3 1.50 15.90 3.56
C LYS A 3 1.77 15.63 2.06
N LEU A 4 1.39 14.45 1.54
CA LEU A 4 1.48 14.18 0.10
C LEU A 4 0.41 14.95 -0.68
N ILE A 5 -0.77 15.15 -0.09
CA ILE A 5 -1.83 16.01 -0.65
C ILE A 5 -1.35 17.47 -0.66
N ASP A 6 -0.72 17.92 0.42
CA ASP A 6 -0.11 19.26 0.48
C ASP A 6 0.95 19.42 -0.61
N TRP A 7 1.83 18.44 -0.79
CA TRP A 7 2.80 18.47 -1.88
C TRP A 7 2.10 18.51 -3.24
N ALA A 8 1.19 17.59 -3.52
CA ALA A 8 0.48 17.50 -4.80
C ALA A 8 -0.23 18.80 -5.18
N THR A 9 -0.82 19.49 -4.20
CA THR A 9 -1.64 20.69 -4.43
C THR A 9 -0.84 22.00 -4.39
N THR A 10 0.32 22.02 -3.75
CA THR A 10 1.15 23.25 -3.63
C THR A 10 2.42 23.22 -4.48
N GLY A 11 2.84 22.04 -4.93
CA GLY A 11 4.13 21.80 -5.59
C GLY A 11 5.34 21.91 -4.67
N THR A 12 5.14 22.19 -3.38
CA THR A 12 6.24 22.24 -2.40
C THR A 12 6.46 20.86 -1.83
N GLU A 13 7.67 20.32 -2.01
CA GLU A 13 8.04 19.00 -1.50
C GLU A 13 7.81 18.88 0.01
N GLN A 14 7.20 17.76 0.41
CA GLN A 14 6.90 17.45 1.80
C GLN A 14 7.48 16.09 2.20
N GLN A 15 8.17 16.07 3.34
CA GLN A 15 8.57 14.81 3.97
C GLN A 15 7.49 14.31 4.93
N LEU A 16 7.06 13.05 4.78
CA LEU A 16 6.06 12.42 5.65
C LEU A 16 6.48 12.47 7.12
N TYR A 17 7.73 12.12 7.39
CA TYR A 17 8.35 12.14 8.71
C TYR A 17 9.67 12.92 8.64
N ALA A 18 10.09 13.51 9.75
CA ALA A 18 11.36 14.24 9.83
C ALA A 18 12.58 13.32 9.72
N SER A 19 12.47 12.08 10.22
CA SER A 19 13.46 11.02 10.08
C SER A 19 12.83 9.64 10.32
N PRO A 20 13.53 8.54 10.01
CA PRO A 20 13.10 7.18 10.41
C PRO A 20 12.91 7.03 11.92
N GLU A 21 13.75 7.67 12.74
CA GLU A 21 13.66 7.64 14.20
C GLU A 21 12.40 8.36 14.69
N ALA A 22 12.12 9.56 14.16
CA ALA A 22 10.92 10.31 14.49
C ALA A 22 9.65 9.53 14.15
N ARG A 23 9.63 8.82 13.01
CA ARG A 23 8.53 7.92 12.64
C ARG A 23 8.35 6.80 13.69
N ASN A 24 9.44 6.16 14.10
CA ASN A 24 9.38 5.06 15.05
C ASN A 24 8.95 5.51 16.45
N GLU A 25 9.38 6.70 16.89
CA GLU A 25 8.94 7.32 18.14
C GLU A 25 7.45 7.64 18.13
N GLU A 26 6.94 8.22 17.04
CA GLU A 26 5.51 8.51 16.88
C GLU A 26 4.66 7.22 16.92
N ILE A 27 5.09 6.17 16.23
CA ILE A 27 4.44 4.85 16.27
C ILE A 27 4.47 4.26 17.68
N ALA A 28 5.61 4.31 18.37
CA ALA A 28 5.74 3.78 19.72
C ALA A 28 4.85 4.55 20.72
N ALA A 29 4.75 5.86 20.58
CA ALA A 29 3.86 6.69 21.40
C ALA A 29 2.38 6.33 21.16
N LEU A 30 1.95 6.21 19.90
CA LEU A 30 0.58 5.81 19.57
C LEU A 30 0.26 4.39 20.06
N ALA A 31 1.19 3.44 19.91
CA ALA A 31 1.02 2.06 20.34
C ALA A 31 0.90 1.93 21.87
N ALA A 32 1.42 2.89 22.64
CA ALA A 32 1.33 2.92 24.10
C ALA A 32 0.01 3.52 24.62
N LEU A 33 -0.83 4.09 23.75
CA LEU A 33 -2.09 4.71 24.17
C LEU A 33 -3.12 3.67 24.65
N PRO A 34 -4.00 4.05 25.60
CA PRO A 34 -5.17 3.26 25.90
C PRO A 34 -6.02 3.02 24.64
N ARG A 35 -6.61 1.82 24.52
CA ARG A 35 -7.43 1.42 23.36
C ARG A 35 -8.44 2.47 22.92
N VAL A 36 -9.16 3.09 23.88
CA VAL A 36 -10.20 4.09 23.57
C VAL A 36 -9.60 5.32 22.90
N GLU A 37 -8.45 5.79 23.39
CA GLU A 37 -7.74 6.93 22.83
C GLU A 37 -7.14 6.60 21.47
N LEU A 38 -6.56 5.41 21.29
CA LEU A 38 -6.02 4.99 19.99
C LEU A 38 -7.11 4.93 18.91
N VAL A 39 -8.28 4.38 19.23
CA VAL A 39 -9.42 4.31 18.31
C VAL A 39 -9.95 5.71 17.99
N GLU A 40 -10.03 6.58 18.98
CA GLU A 40 -10.49 7.97 18.79
C GLU A 40 -9.53 8.76 17.90
N ASN A 41 -8.21 8.65 18.16
CA ASN A 41 -7.18 9.26 17.32
C ASN A 41 -7.25 8.73 15.87
N PHE A 42 -7.49 7.43 15.68
CA PHE A 42 -7.66 6.86 14.35
C PHE A 42 -8.87 7.46 13.62
N ARG A 43 -10.02 7.62 14.29
CA ARG A 43 -11.22 8.22 13.70
C ARG A 43 -10.98 9.67 13.29
N GLN A 44 -10.43 10.48 14.19
CA GLN A 44 -10.13 11.88 13.91
C GLN A 44 -9.13 12.00 12.74
N ALA A 45 -8.10 11.16 12.71
CA ALA A 45 -7.14 11.15 11.60
C ALA A 45 -7.77 10.71 10.28
N ALA A 46 -8.72 9.77 10.30
CA ALA A 46 -9.44 9.31 9.12
C ALA A 46 -10.39 10.39 8.57
N GLU A 47 -11.16 11.05 9.45
CA GLU A 47 -12.03 12.18 9.10
C GLU A 47 -11.22 13.33 8.52
N TYR A 48 -10.15 13.74 9.21
CA TYR A 48 -9.25 14.77 8.72
C TYR A 48 -8.64 14.41 7.37
N PHE A 49 -8.18 13.17 7.18
CA PHE A 49 -7.68 12.74 5.88
C PHE A 49 -8.75 12.86 4.79
N ALA A 50 -9.97 12.38 5.04
CA ALA A 50 -11.08 12.45 4.09
C ALA A 50 -11.37 13.91 3.67
N GLU A 51 -11.45 14.84 4.63
CA GLU A 51 -11.60 16.27 4.35
C GLU A 51 -10.48 16.81 3.44
N GLN A 52 -9.23 16.44 3.72
CA GLN A 52 -8.10 16.91 2.91
C GLN A 52 -8.10 16.33 1.48
N THR A 53 -8.71 15.16 1.26
CA THR A 53 -8.76 14.56 -0.09
C THR A 53 -9.63 15.34 -1.07
N GLU A 54 -10.57 16.16 -0.60
CA GLU A 54 -11.38 17.03 -1.48
C GLU A 54 -10.50 17.96 -2.33
N ARG A 55 -9.33 18.34 -1.81
CA ARG A 55 -8.35 19.18 -2.51
C ARG A 55 -7.73 18.50 -3.73
N LEU A 56 -7.79 17.16 -3.82
CA LEU A 56 -7.30 16.40 -4.97
C LEU A 56 -8.26 16.41 -6.17
N SER A 57 -9.49 16.91 -6.01
CA SER A 57 -10.44 17.06 -7.13
C SER A 57 -10.20 18.32 -7.98
N GLY A 58 -9.37 19.25 -7.49
CA GLY A 58 -8.96 20.43 -8.24
C GLY A 58 -7.70 20.20 -9.07
N ASP A 59 -7.18 21.28 -9.65
CA ASP A 59 -5.90 21.24 -10.37
C ASP A 59 -4.75 20.90 -9.41
N LEU A 60 -3.95 19.91 -9.79
CA LEU A 60 -2.73 19.55 -9.06
C LEU A 60 -1.57 20.43 -9.54
N ALA A 61 -0.72 20.84 -8.60
CA ALA A 61 0.48 21.62 -8.91
C ALA A 61 1.62 20.74 -9.43
N VAL A 62 1.62 19.45 -9.08
CA VAL A 62 2.56 18.44 -9.57
C VAL A 62 1.82 17.14 -9.89
N ASP A 63 2.27 16.45 -10.94
CA ASP A 63 1.69 15.17 -11.36
C ASP A 63 2.15 13.99 -10.51
N GLU A 64 3.32 14.11 -9.87
CA GLU A 64 3.98 13.04 -9.13
C GLU A 64 4.51 13.52 -7.77
N VAL A 65 4.54 12.60 -6.80
CA VAL A 65 5.11 12.80 -5.46
C VAL A 65 6.01 11.63 -5.08
N ASN A 66 6.97 11.86 -4.17
CA ASN A 66 7.85 10.82 -3.65
C ASN A 66 7.32 10.24 -2.32
N LEU A 67 7.13 8.92 -2.28
CA LEU A 67 6.80 8.16 -1.09
C LEU A 67 7.95 7.21 -0.74
N HIS A 68 8.85 7.63 0.16
CA HIS A 68 9.97 6.81 0.64
C HIS A 68 10.81 6.21 -0.51
N GLY A 69 11.15 7.02 -1.51
CA GLY A 69 11.90 6.59 -2.70
C GLY A 69 11.01 6.06 -3.84
N LYS A 70 9.70 5.88 -3.62
CA LYS A 70 8.74 5.47 -4.65
C LYS A 70 8.09 6.70 -5.27
N ILE A 71 8.39 6.98 -6.54
CA ILE A 71 7.66 8.02 -7.29
C ILE A 71 6.27 7.49 -7.63
N ILE A 72 5.24 8.22 -7.22
CA ILE A 72 3.83 7.89 -7.45
C ILE A 72 3.08 9.04 -8.11
N PRO A 73 2.13 8.77 -9.03
CA PRO A 73 1.19 9.80 -9.45
C PRO A 73 0.46 10.36 -8.25
N ALA A 74 0.32 11.68 -8.19
CA ALA A 74 -0.44 12.35 -7.13
C ALA A 74 -1.90 11.87 -7.11
N THR A 75 -2.46 11.51 -8.25
CA THR A 75 -3.80 10.90 -8.39
C THR A 75 -3.91 9.53 -7.73
N SER A 76 -2.79 8.82 -7.49
CA SER A 76 -2.77 7.51 -6.82
C SER A 76 -2.75 7.60 -5.28
N ILE A 77 -2.77 8.80 -4.68
CA ILE A 77 -2.75 8.94 -3.21
C ILE A 77 -3.95 8.24 -2.55
N ILE A 78 -5.13 8.28 -3.18
CA ILE A 78 -6.33 7.60 -2.68
C ILE A 78 -6.20 6.08 -2.77
N ALA A 79 -5.79 5.57 -3.94
CA ALA A 79 -5.52 4.14 -4.16
C ALA A 79 -4.51 3.60 -3.14
N LEU A 80 -3.45 4.37 -2.85
CA LEU A 80 -2.48 4.02 -1.82
C LEU A 80 -3.12 3.93 -0.43
N ARG A 81 -4.00 4.88 -0.06
CA ARG A 81 -4.67 4.83 1.24
C ARG A 81 -5.58 3.61 1.35
N ILE A 82 -6.30 3.29 0.27
CA ILE A 82 -7.14 2.09 0.19
C ILE A 82 -6.29 0.83 0.42
N ALA A 83 -5.16 0.71 -0.28
CA ALA A 83 -4.24 -0.41 -0.10
C ALA A 83 -3.76 -0.57 1.35
N GLU A 84 -3.37 0.53 2.01
CA GLU A 84 -2.96 0.50 3.42
C GLU A 84 -4.09 -0.02 4.33
N ILE A 85 -5.33 0.42 4.10
CA ILE A 85 -6.48 -0.04 4.90
C ILE A 85 -6.80 -1.50 4.65
N VAL A 86 -6.84 -1.94 3.38
CA VAL A 86 -7.12 -3.35 3.04
C VAL A 86 -6.10 -4.27 3.71
N VAL A 87 -4.82 -3.99 3.51
CA VAL A 87 -3.75 -4.85 4.04
C VAL A 87 -3.73 -4.80 5.58
N HIS A 88 -3.81 -3.62 6.18
CA HIS A 88 -3.69 -3.50 7.64
C HIS A 88 -4.96 -3.87 8.41
N HIS A 89 -6.14 -3.86 7.77
CA HIS A 89 -7.34 -4.41 8.39
C HIS A 89 -7.27 -5.94 8.47
N HIS A 90 -6.72 -6.60 7.45
CA HIS A 90 -6.42 -8.03 7.49
C HIS A 90 -5.38 -8.35 8.57
N ASP A 91 -4.34 -7.51 8.74
CA ASP A 91 -3.34 -7.69 9.81
C ASP A 91 -3.92 -7.63 11.24
N LEU A 92 -5.13 -7.08 11.44
CA LEU A 92 -5.78 -7.08 12.75
C LEU A 92 -6.27 -8.47 13.18
N ASP A 93 -6.16 -9.48 12.31
CA ASP A 93 -6.49 -10.88 12.60
C ASP A 93 -7.91 -11.03 13.16
N THR A 94 -8.86 -10.44 12.45
CA THR A 94 -10.29 -10.50 12.78
C THR A 94 -11.01 -11.44 11.82
N ALA A 95 -12.35 -11.50 11.89
CA ALA A 95 -13.15 -12.22 10.89
C ALA A 95 -13.12 -11.54 9.50
N TRP A 96 -12.68 -10.28 9.41
CA TRP A 96 -12.52 -9.58 8.13
C TRP A 96 -11.19 -9.98 7.49
N THR A 97 -11.23 -10.42 6.23
CA THR A 97 -10.06 -10.79 5.40
C THR A 97 -9.99 -9.92 4.14
N ILE A 98 -8.93 -10.07 3.33
CA ILE A 98 -8.79 -9.32 2.09
C ILE A 98 -9.90 -9.70 1.10
N GLU A 99 -10.38 -10.94 1.14
CA GLU A 99 -11.56 -11.42 0.40
C GLU A 99 -12.80 -10.53 0.59
N GLU A 100 -12.97 -9.93 1.77
CA GLU A 100 -14.11 -9.06 2.10
C GLU A 100 -13.97 -7.62 1.57
N ALA A 101 -12.81 -7.25 1.02
CA ALA A 101 -12.64 -5.96 0.34
C ALA A 101 -13.34 -5.98 -1.02
N ASP A 102 -13.87 -4.82 -1.46
CA ASP A 102 -14.42 -4.73 -2.80
C ASP A 102 -13.32 -4.97 -3.87
N PRO A 103 -13.69 -5.44 -5.08
CA PRO A 103 -12.71 -5.81 -6.11
C PRO A 103 -11.74 -4.68 -6.50
N ASP A 104 -12.18 -3.42 -6.49
CA ASP A 104 -11.33 -2.28 -6.85
C ASP A 104 -10.34 -1.98 -5.71
N SER A 105 -10.76 -2.15 -4.45
CA SER A 105 -9.86 -2.07 -3.30
C SER A 105 -8.81 -3.17 -3.27
N GLN A 106 -9.15 -4.41 -3.65
CA GLN A 106 -8.18 -5.49 -3.83
C GLN A 106 -7.19 -5.17 -4.96
N LEU A 107 -7.68 -4.65 -6.10
CA LEU A 107 -6.83 -4.23 -7.20
C LEU A 107 -5.82 -3.15 -6.76
N ASN A 108 -6.29 -2.12 -6.06
CA ASN A 108 -5.42 -1.08 -5.50
C ASN A 108 -4.34 -1.66 -4.58
N ALA A 109 -4.68 -2.66 -3.76
CA ALA A 109 -3.75 -3.33 -2.86
C ALA A 109 -2.68 -4.15 -3.62
N VAL A 110 -3.07 -4.93 -4.63
CA VAL A 110 -2.11 -5.65 -5.49
C VAL A 110 -1.17 -4.67 -6.18
N GLU A 111 -1.69 -3.59 -6.76
CA GLU A 111 -0.87 -2.58 -7.44
C GLU A 111 0.15 -1.93 -6.50
N ALA A 112 -0.25 -1.63 -5.26
CA ALA A 112 0.66 -1.08 -4.24
C ALA A 112 1.75 -2.08 -3.84
N ALA A 113 1.41 -3.37 -3.73
CA ALA A 113 2.37 -4.44 -3.44
C ALA A 113 3.36 -4.63 -4.59
N VAL A 114 2.87 -4.73 -5.84
CA VAL A 114 3.69 -4.83 -7.07
C VAL A 114 4.63 -3.64 -7.19
N ARG A 115 4.13 -2.41 -6.98
CA ARG A 115 4.95 -1.20 -7.01
C ARG A 115 6.08 -1.26 -6.00
N THR A 116 5.79 -1.75 -4.80
CA THR A 116 6.79 -1.87 -3.73
C THR A 116 7.84 -2.92 -4.07
N MET A 117 7.45 -4.07 -4.63
CA MET A 117 8.38 -5.10 -5.09
C MET A 117 9.28 -4.60 -6.22
N ARG A 118 8.75 -3.85 -7.19
CA ARG A 118 9.54 -3.20 -8.25
C ARG A 118 10.56 -2.21 -7.66
N ALA A 119 10.14 -1.39 -6.70
CA ALA A 119 11.03 -0.42 -6.06
C ALA A 119 12.12 -1.05 -5.18
N LYS A 120 11.95 -2.31 -4.79
CA LYS A 120 12.91 -3.08 -3.96
C LYS A 120 13.69 -4.12 -4.76
N ASP A 121 13.68 -4.02 -6.09
CA ASP A 121 14.39 -4.93 -7.01
C ASP A 121 14.10 -6.42 -6.72
N ALA A 122 12.83 -6.75 -6.46
CA ALA A 122 12.41 -8.12 -6.23
C ALA A 122 12.73 -9.02 -7.45
N PRO A 123 12.92 -10.34 -7.24
CA PRO A 123 13.20 -11.27 -8.35
C PRO A 123 12.16 -11.20 -9.46
N GLY A 124 12.60 -11.40 -10.70
CA GLY A 124 11.75 -11.18 -11.86
C GLY A 124 10.65 -12.23 -12.00
N MET A 125 9.42 -11.77 -12.16
CA MET A 125 8.22 -12.61 -12.23
C MET A 125 7.10 -11.95 -13.02
N THR A 126 6.30 -12.77 -13.69
CA THR A 126 5.02 -12.40 -14.29
C THR A 126 3.90 -12.91 -13.37
N LEU A 127 3.20 -11.97 -12.75
CA LEU A 127 2.06 -12.21 -11.86
C LEU A 127 0.78 -12.20 -12.69
N LEU A 128 -0.07 -13.20 -12.49
CA LEU A 128 -1.35 -13.37 -13.19
C LEU A 128 -2.44 -13.63 -12.16
N THR A 129 -3.53 -12.89 -12.23
CA THR A 129 -4.68 -13.14 -11.37
C THR A 129 -5.73 -14.03 -12.02
N GLU A 130 -6.58 -14.68 -11.22
CA GLU A 130 -7.77 -15.39 -11.72
C GLU A 130 -8.77 -14.42 -12.38
N GLU A 131 -8.77 -13.17 -11.91
CA GLU A 131 -9.54 -12.03 -12.40
C GLU A 131 -9.07 -11.53 -13.77
N GLY A 132 -7.89 -11.99 -14.22
CA GLY A 132 -7.34 -11.70 -15.55
C GLY A 132 -6.38 -10.51 -15.61
N ASP A 133 -5.92 -10.03 -14.47
CA ASP A 133 -4.89 -9.00 -14.39
C ASP A 133 -3.49 -9.59 -14.60
N GLU A 134 -2.56 -8.77 -15.11
CA GLU A 134 -1.18 -9.16 -15.33
C GLU A 134 -0.21 -8.05 -14.91
N TRP A 135 0.82 -8.40 -14.16
CA TRP A 135 1.95 -7.50 -13.85
C TRP A 135 3.28 -8.19 -14.07
N VAL A 136 4.25 -7.45 -14.60
CA VAL A 136 5.64 -7.90 -14.73
C VAL A 136 6.54 -7.17 -13.73
N ILE A 137 7.34 -7.93 -12.99
CA ILE A 137 8.42 -7.45 -12.12
C ILE A 137 9.74 -7.93 -12.73
N GLY A 138 10.75 -7.06 -12.79
CA GLY A 138 12.06 -7.40 -13.34
C GLY A 138 11.98 -7.96 -14.77
N ASN A 139 12.60 -9.12 -15.00
CA ASN A 139 12.64 -9.79 -16.31
C ASN A 139 11.43 -10.70 -16.60
N GLY A 140 10.55 -10.95 -15.62
CA GLY A 140 9.35 -11.77 -15.83
C GLY A 140 9.58 -13.29 -15.92
N ASP A 141 10.74 -13.80 -15.51
CA ASP A 141 11.12 -15.20 -15.76
C ASP A 141 10.24 -16.24 -15.05
N LEU A 142 9.76 -15.94 -13.83
CA LEU A 142 8.88 -16.83 -13.07
C LEU A 142 7.41 -16.48 -13.29
N ARG A 143 6.59 -17.41 -13.78
CA ARG A 143 5.14 -17.18 -13.87
C ARG A 143 4.49 -17.60 -12.57
N VAL A 144 3.72 -16.68 -11.98
CA VAL A 144 2.98 -16.89 -10.74
C VAL A 144 1.51 -16.60 -10.98
N ARG A 145 0.64 -17.49 -10.49
CA ARG A 145 -0.82 -17.38 -10.56
C ARG A 145 -1.42 -17.48 -9.17
N SER A 146 -2.41 -16.64 -8.89
CA SER A 146 -3.24 -16.67 -7.68
C SER A 146 -4.48 -15.80 -7.91
N ASP A 147 -5.39 -15.71 -6.96
CA ASP A 147 -6.34 -14.59 -6.94
C ASP A 147 -5.65 -13.31 -6.41
N ARG A 148 -6.37 -12.18 -6.39
CA ARG A 148 -5.81 -10.93 -5.86
C ARG A 148 -5.43 -11.05 -4.38
N GLU A 149 -6.22 -11.75 -3.56
CA GLU A 149 -5.95 -11.96 -2.13
C GLU A 149 -4.61 -12.68 -1.89
N GLY A 150 -4.42 -13.83 -2.55
CA GLY A 150 -3.20 -14.62 -2.44
C GLY A 150 -1.97 -13.85 -2.92
N LEU A 151 -2.09 -13.07 -4.00
CA LEU A 151 -1.00 -12.17 -4.40
C LEU A 151 -0.71 -11.09 -3.36
N ILE A 152 -1.74 -10.47 -2.74
CA ILE A 152 -1.52 -9.47 -1.68
C ILE A 152 -0.82 -10.11 -0.49
N GLU A 153 -1.32 -11.24 0.02
CA GLU A 153 -0.71 -11.92 1.16
C GLU A 153 0.73 -12.37 0.87
N TRP A 154 1.01 -12.84 -0.35
CA TRP A 154 2.35 -13.24 -0.72
C TRP A 154 3.30 -12.06 -0.85
N LEU A 155 2.93 -11.05 -1.64
CA LEU A 155 3.81 -9.91 -1.92
C LEU A 155 3.99 -9.01 -0.69
N ALA A 156 2.97 -8.89 0.16
CA ALA A 156 3.01 -8.01 1.33
C ALA A 156 3.48 -8.73 2.60
N ARG A 157 3.17 -10.02 2.78
CA ARG A 157 3.44 -10.76 4.03
C ARG A 157 4.25 -12.04 3.84
N GLY A 158 4.61 -12.40 2.61
CA GLY A 158 5.38 -13.61 2.31
C GLY A 158 4.60 -14.91 2.49
N GLN A 159 3.27 -14.85 2.61
CA GLN A 159 2.43 -16.05 2.72
C GLN A 159 2.26 -16.68 1.34
N VAL A 160 2.61 -17.96 1.21
CA VAL A 160 2.58 -18.66 -0.09
C VAL A 160 1.32 -19.49 -0.30
N ARG A 161 0.27 -19.24 0.48
CA ARG A 161 -1.00 -19.98 0.35
C ARG A 161 -1.65 -19.57 -0.97
N TYR A 162 -2.15 -20.56 -1.71
CA TYR A 162 -2.82 -20.36 -3.00
C TYR A 162 -1.94 -19.74 -4.10
N ILE A 163 -0.61 -19.79 -3.94
CA ILE A 163 0.33 -19.40 -4.98
C ILE A 163 0.69 -20.61 -5.84
N GLU A 164 0.37 -20.53 -7.12
CA GLU A 164 0.86 -21.46 -8.14
C GLU A 164 2.01 -20.83 -8.91
N ALA A 165 3.10 -21.55 -9.12
CA ALA A 165 4.23 -21.06 -9.91
C ALA A 165 4.84 -22.17 -10.78
N ASP A 166 5.38 -21.79 -11.94
CA ASP A 166 6.09 -22.71 -12.84
C ASP A 166 7.57 -22.94 -12.46
N GLY A 167 7.94 -22.51 -11.25
CA GLY A 167 9.27 -22.66 -10.68
C GLY A 167 9.28 -22.50 -9.16
N ARG A 168 10.48 -22.44 -8.59
CA ARG A 168 10.65 -22.25 -7.14
C ARG A 168 10.33 -20.80 -6.78
N LEU A 169 9.44 -20.60 -5.81
CA LEU A 169 9.13 -19.27 -5.29
C LEU A 169 10.37 -18.62 -4.66
N PRO A 170 10.67 -17.35 -5.02
CA PRO A 170 11.77 -16.60 -4.44
C PRO A 170 11.44 -16.17 -3.00
N VAL A 171 12.49 -15.82 -2.26
CA VAL A 171 12.35 -15.00 -1.05
C VAL A 171 12.17 -13.56 -1.51
N LEU A 172 11.08 -12.93 -1.09
CA LEU A 172 10.78 -11.54 -1.43
C LEU A 172 11.44 -10.58 -0.42
N PRO A 173 11.81 -9.36 -0.86
CA PRO A 173 12.06 -8.25 0.06
C PRO A 173 10.83 -8.02 0.95
N THR A 174 11.04 -7.55 2.19
CA THR A 174 9.93 -7.14 3.04
C THR A 174 9.19 -5.98 2.40
N TRP A 175 7.86 -5.96 2.45
CA TRP A 175 7.03 -4.85 1.97
C TRP A 175 7.24 -3.58 2.79
#